data_AF-A0A8C3VK75-F1
#
_entry.id   AF-A0A8C3VK75-F1
#
_cell.length_a   1.000
_cell.length_b   1.000
_cell.length_c   1.000
_cell.angle_alpha   90.00
_cell.angle_beta   90.00
_cell.angle_gamma   90.00
#
_symmetry.space_group_name_H-M   'P 1'
#
loop_
_entity.id
_entity.type
_entity.pdbx_description
1 polymer ?
#
loop_
_entity_poly.entity_id
_entity_poly.type
_entity_poly.pdbx_seq_one_letter_code
_entity_poly.pdbx_strand_id
1 'polypeptide(L)'
;MGTCVVGLLRSFFYVTETTFQKNRLFFFRKRVWSRLQRAGIGQHLDRVQLRELSEAEIRRHQEAGPAVLTSKLRFVPKPNGLRPIVNMANVAGARMGLRDKKVQHLTGQLKTLFAVLNYERARRPQLLGASVLGLDDIHRAWRAFVLPLRARGPAPPLHFVKVDVTGAYDALPQDRLVEVVANVIRPHENTYCVRQCAVVQRAARGHVRKSFKRHVSTFADLQPYMRQFVAHLQATGPLRDAVVIEQSCSLNEAGSCLLELFLRLLRSHVIRIGGRSYVQCQGVPQGSILSTLLCSLCYGDMENKLFPEIQHDGLLLRLVDDFLLVTPHLARARAFLRTLVGGVPEYGCLANLRKTVVNFPVEDGARGGPAPLQLPAHCLFPWCGLLLDTRTLEVRCDYASYAQTSIRASLTFNQGFKPGSNMRRKLLAVLRLKCHGIFLDLQVNSLQAVFTNVYKIFLLQAYRFHACVLQLPFGQPVGRNPSFFLRLIADTASQALLPAAHLRVSPGMSLGAKGASGLFPSEAAEWLCLHAFLLKLARHRVTYRRLLGPLQAGRLRLCRRLPGATLAALEAAADPALTADFKTILD
;
A
#
# COMPACT_ATOMS: atom_id res chain seq x y z
N MET A 1 9.07 7.06 -37.16
CA MET A 1 9.07 5.66 -36.67
C MET A 1 8.10 5.43 -35.51
N GLY A 2 8.06 6.26 -34.45
CA GLY A 2 7.27 5.99 -33.24
C GLY A 2 5.73 5.99 -33.38
N THR A 3 5.16 6.75 -34.32
CA THR A 3 3.71 6.85 -34.52
C THR A 3 3.12 5.62 -35.22
N CYS A 4 3.77 5.10 -36.27
CA CYS A 4 3.29 3.93 -37.00
C CYS A 4 3.31 2.64 -36.16
N VAL A 5 4.39 2.40 -35.40
CA VAL A 5 4.51 1.19 -34.56
C VAL A 5 3.47 1.19 -33.44
N VAL A 6 3.28 2.33 -32.76
CA VAL A 6 2.26 2.47 -31.72
C VAL A 6 0.86 2.32 -32.32
N GLY A 7 0.61 2.89 -33.51
CA GLY A 7 -0.63 2.70 -34.26
C GLY A 7 -0.93 1.24 -34.55
N LEU A 8 0.04 0.50 -35.12
CA LEU A 8 -0.07 -0.92 -35.42
C LEU A 8 -0.37 -1.75 -34.16
N LEU A 9 0.42 -1.56 -33.09
CA LEU A 9 0.20 -2.28 -31.84
C LEU A 9 -1.19 -1.99 -31.26
N ARG A 10 -1.64 -0.74 -31.32
CA ARG A 10 -2.97 -0.35 -30.82
C ARG A 10 -4.12 -0.94 -31.65
N SER A 11 -3.92 -1.12 -32.96
CA SER A 11 -4.90 -1.73 -33.86
C SER A 11 -5.09 -3.22 -33.57
N PHE A 12 -3.99 -3.98 -33.40
CA PHE A 12 -4.06 -5.44 -33.25
C PHE A 12 -4.14 -5.94 -31.82
N PHE A 13 -3.63 -5.17 -30.85
CA PHE A 13 -3.52 -5.59 -29.45
C PHE A 13 -4.23 -4.66 -28.48
N TYR A 14 -4.77 -5.25 -27.41
CA TYR A 14 -5.08 -4.56 -26.18
C TYR A 14 -3.88 -4.71 -25.24
N VAL A 15 -3.28 -3.59 -24.84
CA VAL A 15 -2.06 -3.56 -24.04
C VAL A 15 -2.42 -3.11 -22.63
N THR A 16 -2.13 -3.93 -21.62
CA THR A 16 -2.45 -3.62 -20.22
C THR A 16 -1.46 -4.29 -19.26
N GLU A 17 -1.32 -3.70 -18.07
CA GLU A 17 -0.73 -4.32 -16.89
C GLU A 17 -1.65 -5.39 -16.30
N THR A 18 -1.12 -6.20 -15.37
CA THR A 18 -1.86 -7.21 -14.60
C THR A 18 -1.63 -7.02 -13.11
N THR A 19 -2.46 -7.63 -12.26
CA THR A 19 -2.30 -7.49 -10.81
C THR A 19 -1.14 -8.31 -10.22
N PHE A 20 -0.61 -9.29 -10.95
CA PHE A 20 0.33 -10.29 -10.41
C PHE A 20 1.74 -10.21 -11.01
N GLN A 21 1.96 -9.45 -12.09
CA GLN A 21 3.27 -9.30 -12.74
C GLN A 21 3.80 -7.85 -12.69
N LYS A 22 3.42 -7.11 -11.64
CA LYS A 22 3.86 -5.73 -11.37
C LYS A 22 3.60 -4.83 -12.60
N ASN A 23 4.59 -4.07 -13.09
CA ASN A 23 4.41 -3.16 -14.24
C ASN A 23 4.69 -3.84 -15.59
N ARG A 24 4.71 -5.17 -15.68
CA ARG A 24 4.88 -5.87 -16.96
C ARG A 24 3.64 -5.66 -17.82
N LEU A 25 3.85 -5.25 -19.07
CA LEU A 25 2.78 -5.10 -20.04
C LEU A 25 2.52 -6.44 -20.75
N PHE A 26 1.24 -6.75 -20.92
CA PHE A 26 0.74 -7.89 -21.66
C PHE A 26 0.00 -7.41 -22.91
N PHE A 27 0.17 -8.15 -24.01
CA PHE A 27 -0.39 -7.83 -25.32
C PHE A 27 -1.43 -8.88 -25.67
N PHE A 28 -2.71 -8.56 -25.47
CA PHE A 28 -3.81 -9.45 -25.83
C PHE A 28 -4.29 -9.15 -27.24
N ARG A 29 -4.46 -10.16 -28.09
CA ARG A 29 -5.15 -9.96 -29.39
C ARG A 29 -6.54 -9.38 -29.12
N LYS A 30 -6.98 -8.38 -29.90
CA LYS A 30 -8.29 -7.71 -29.67
C LYS A 30 -9.45 -8.69 -29.52
N ARG A 31 -9.52 -9.72 -30.38
CA ARG A 31 -10.58 -10.74 -30.33
C ARG A 31 -10.63 -11.48 -29.00
N VAL A 32 -9.46 -11.84 -28.45
CA VAL A 32 -9.34 -12.52 -27.15
C VAL A 32 -9.76 -11.55 -26.03
N TRP A 33 -9.26 -10.32 -26.06
CA TRP A 33 -9.64 -9.30 -25.09
C TRP A 33 -11.14 -9.03 -25.08
N SER A 34 -11.79 -8.92 -26.24
CA SER A 34 -13.24 -8.73 -26.33
C SER A 34 -14.04 -9.89 -25.75
N ARG A 35 -13.54 -11.13 -25.80
CA ARG A 35 -14.18 -12.28 -25.13
C ARG A 35 -14.03 -12.17 -23.61
N LEU A 36 -12.82 -11.90 -23.13
CA LEU A 36 -12.55 -11.71 -21.69
C LEU A 36 -13.37 -10.54 -21.12
N GLN A 37 -13.41 -9.41 -21.83
CA GLN A 37 -14.15 -8.22 -21.43
C GLN A 37 -15.66 -8.52 -21.35
N ARG A 38 -16.24 -9.26 -22.29
CA ARG A 38 -17.66 -9.66 -22.20
C ARG A 38 -17.94 -10.51 -20.96
N ALA A 39 -17.10 -11.51 -20.69
CA ALA A 39 -17.23 -12.33 -19.48
C ALA A 39 -17.07 -11.51 -18.20
N GLY A 40 -16.09 -10.58 -18.17
CA GLY A 40 -15.87 -9.69 -17.03
C GLY A 40 -16.99 -8.68 -16.81
N ILE A 41 -17.65 -8.22 -17.89
CA ILE A 41 -18.86 -7.38 -17.79
C ILE A 41 -19.98 -8.19 -17.15
N GLY A 42 -20.27 -9.40 -17.65
CA GLY A 42 -21.29 -10.29 -17.06
C GLY A 42 -21.10 -10.49 -15.56
N GLN A 43 -19.89 -10.92 -15.16
CA GLN A 43 -19.55 -11.08 -13.74
C GLN A 43 -19.67 -9.80 -12.91
N HIS A 44 -19.39 -8.64 -13.51
CA HIS A 44 -19.52 -7.37 -12.80
C HIS A 44 -20.99 -6.95 -12.66
N LEU A 45 -21.82 -7.17 -13.69
CA LEU A 45 -23.26 -6.90 -13.63
C LEU A 45 -23.89 -7.63 -12.45
N ASP A 46 -23.59 -8.92 -12.28
CA ASP A 46 -24.13 -9.74 -11.19
C ASP A 46 -23.60 -9.29 -9.83
N ARG A 47 -22.28 -9.08 -9.71
CA ARG A 47 -21.63 -8.79 -8.42
C ARG A 47 -22.04 -7.47 -7.79
N VAL A 48 -22.21 -6.42 -8.60
CA VAL A 48 -22.56 -5.08 -8.09
C VAL A 48 -23.99 -4.67 -8.43
N GLN A 49 -24.79 -5.64 -8.90
CA GLN A 49 -26.18 -5.48 -9.30
C GLN A 49 -26.37 -4.27 -10.23
N LEU A 50 -25.63 -4.25 -11.34
CA LEU A 50 -25.71 -3.12 -12.28
C LEU A 50 -27.08 -3.09 -12.95
N ARG A 51 -27.80 -1.99 -12.74
CA ARG A 51 -29.10 -1.75 -13.38
C ARG A 51 -28.92 -0.88 -14.62
N GLU A 52 -29.36 -1.37 -15.77
CA GLU A 52 -29.40 -0.57 -17.00
C GLU A 52 -30.41 0.57 -16.85
N LEU A 53 -30.00 1.78 -17.24
CA LEU A 53 -30.86 2.96 -17.25
C LEU A 53 -31.60 3.09 -18.59
N SER A 54 -32.90 3.36 -18.52
CA SER A 54 -33.69 3.76 -19.69
C SER A 54 -33.30 5.15 -20.21
N GLU A 55 -33.62 5.44 -21.48
CA GLU A 55 -33.37 6.79 -22.03
C GLU A 55 -34.07 7.90 -21.25
N ALA A 56 -35.28 7.64 -20.74
CA ALA A 56 -36.03 8.58 -19.92
C ALA A 56 -35.35 8.84 -18.56
N GLU A 57 -34.78 7.82 -17.92
CA GLU A 57 -33.98 8.01 -16.70
C GLU A 57 -32.68 8.74 -16.98
N ILE A 58 -32.01 8.45 -18.10
CA ILE A 58 -30.80 9.17 -18.51
C ILE A 58 -31.10 10.66 -18.72
N ARG A 59 -32.22 10.99 -19.39
CA ARG A 59 -32.67 12.38 -19.56
C ARG A 59 -32.98 13.05 -18.23
N ARG A 60 -33.77 12.40 -17.36
CA ARG A 60 -34.04 12.90 -16.00
C ARG A 60 -32.77 13.14 -15.19
N HIS A 61 -31.80 12.23 -15.24
CA HIS A 61 -30.51 12.41 -14.58
C HIS A 61 -29.71 13.59 -15.16
N GLN A 62 -29.83 13.86 -16.46
CA GLN A 62 -29.20 15.02 -17.12
C GLN A 62 -29.90 16.34 -16.80
N GLU A 63 -31.23 16.30 -16.59
CA GLU A 63 -32.09 17.46 -16.33
C GLU A 63 -32.11 17.86 -14.84
N ALA A 64 -32.03 16.90 -13.90
CA ALA A 64 -32.16 17.10 -12.44
C ALA A 64 -30.97 17.83 -11.74
N GLY A 65 -30.23 18.70 -12.44
CA GLY A 65 -29.11 19.46 -11.85
C GLY A 65 -27.77 18.69 -11.83
N PRO A 66 -26.70 19.22 -11.20
CA PRO A 66 -25.34 19.23 -11.74
C PRO A 66 -24.78 17.88 -12.23
N ALA A 67 -23.99 17.97 -13.32
CA ALA A 67 -23.43 16.90 -14.13
C ALA A 67 -23.43 15.48 -13.50
N VAL A 68 -24.20 14.58 -14.09
CA VAL A 68 -24.16 13.13 -13.82
C VAL A 68 -22.72 12.63 -13.86
N LEU A 69 -22.27 12.02 -12.78
CA LEU A 69 -20.94 11.43 -12.70
C LEU A 69 -20.92 10.18 -13.58
N THR A 70 -20.47 10.36 -14.82
CA THR A 70 -20.34 9.27 -15.79
C THR A 70 -18.92 8.78 -15.81
N SER A 71 -18.67 7.55 -15.36
CA SER A 71 -17.34 6.94 -15.41
C SER A 71 -17.22 5.91 -16.53
N LYS A 72 -16.00 5.71 -17.02
CA LYS A 72 -15.68 4.62 -17.95
C LYS A 72 -15.10 3.44 -17.16
N LEU A 73 -15.60 2.26 -17.46
CA LEU A 73 -15.09 1.01 -16.91
C LEU A 73 -13.82 0.58 -17.64
N ARG A 74 -12.78 0.26 -16.88
CA ARG A 74 -11.53 -0.36 -17.35
C ARG A 74 -11.34 -1.68 -16.62
N PHE A 75 -10.92 -2.72 -17.34
CA PHE A 75 -10.58 -4.00 -16.72
C PHE A 75 -9.07 -4.21 -16.63
N VAL A 76 -8.62 -4.75 -15.50
CA VAL A 76 -7.23 -5.20 -15.29
C VAL A 76 -7.22 -6.70 -15.01
N PRO A 77 -6.43 -7.51 -15.75
CA PRO A 77 -6.38 -8.95 -15.52
C PRO A 77 -5.88 -9.34 -14.12
N LYS A 78 -6.58 -10.33 -13.55
CA LYS A 78 -6.22 -11.11 -12.35
C LYS A 78 -5.96 -12.57 -12.77
N PRO A 79 -5.32 -13.41 -11.93
CA PRO A 79 -5.10 -14.83 -12.26
C PRO A 79 -6.38 -15.57 -12.63
N ASN A 80 -7.48 -15.29 -11.92
CA ASN A 80 -8.77 -15.99 -12.08
C ASN A 80 -9.90 -15.06 -12.54
N GLY A 81 -9.61 -14.03 -13.35
CA GLY A 81 -10.65 -13.15 -13.89
C GLY A 81 -10.20 -11.72 -14.18
N LEU A 82 -11.14 -10.78 -14.20
CA LEU A 82 -10.87 -9.36 -14.44
C LEU A 82 -11.24 -8.51 -13.23
N ARG A 83 -10.43 -7.48 -12.95
CA ARG A 83 -10.73 -6.45 -11.96
C ARG A 83 -11.37 -5.25 -12.66
N PRO A 84 -12.62 -4.88 -12.36
CA PRO A 84 -13.19 -3.61 -12.81
C PRO A 84 -12.53 -2.45 -12.06
N ILE A 85 -12.19 -1.39 -12.77
CA ILE A 85 -11.71 -0.12 -12.23
C ILE A 85 -12.46 0.97 -12.98
N VAL A 86 -13.11 1.87 -12.25
CA VAL A 86 -13.73 3.05 -12.84
C VAL A 86 -12.74 4.20 -12.89
N ASN A 87 -12.68 4.87 -14.04
CA ASN A 87 -11.92 6.10 -14.16
C ASN A 87 -12.86 7.30 -13.98
N MET A 88 -12.82 7.89 -12.79
CA MET A 88 -13.63 9.05 -12.41
C MET A 88 -13.12 10.37 -13.03
N ALA A 89 -11.90 10.39 -13.58
CA ALA A 89 -11.28 11.59 -14.17
C ALA A 89 -11.62 11.80 -15.65
N ASN A 90 -12.13 10.77 -16.34
CA ASN A 90 -12.48 10.83 -17.77
C ASN A 90 -13.98 10.62 -17.96
N VAL A 91 -14.76 11.65 -17.65
CA VAL A 91 -16.20 11.70 -17.96
C VAL A 91 -16.36 11.66 -19.48
N ALA A 92 -17.01 10.62 -20.00
CA ALA A 92 -17.19 10.43 -21.44
C ALA A 92 -18.16 11.48 -22.01
N GLY A 93 -17.74 12.24 -23.02
CA GLY A 93 -18.63 13.12 -23.79
C GLY A 93 -18.38 14.63 -23.66
N ALA A 94 -17.17 15.06 -23.28
CA ALA A 94 -16.80 16.47 -23.30
C ALA A 94 -16.65 16.99 -24.75
N ARG A 95 -17.72 17.57 -25.29
CA ARG A 95 -17.60 18.72 -26.19
C ARG A 95 -17.27 19.96 -25.33
N MET A 96 -16.45 20.84 -25.90
CA MET A 96 -15.72 21.96 -25.27
C MET A 96 -16.47 22.80 -24.22
N GLY A 97 -15.75 23.19 -23.14
CA GLY A 97 -15.95 24.45 -22.41
C GLY A 97 -16.77 24.40 -21.11
N LEU A 98 -18.10 24.21 -21.20
CA LEU A 98 -19.03 24.49 -20.08
C LEU A 98 -19.24 23.30 -19.11
N ARG A 99 -19.11 22.06 -19.59
CA ARG A 99 -19.23 20.85 -18.75
C ARG A 99 -18.02 20.61 -17.83
N ASP A 100 -16.88 21.20 -18.19
CA ASP A 100 -15.61 21.02 -17.47
C ASP A 100 -15.65 21.65 -16.07
N LYS A 101 -16.23 22.86 -15.94
CA LYS A 101 -16.40 23.55 -14.65
C LYS A 101 -17.29 22.78 -13.66
N LYS A 102 -18.37 22.16 -14.13
CA LYS A 102 -19.28 21.36 -13.28
C LYS A 102 -18.61 20.05 -12.80
N VAL A 103 -17.85 19.38 -13.66
CA VAL A 103 -17.08 18.18 -13.28
C VAL A 103 -15.97 18.53 -12.30
N GLN A 104 -15.30 19.66 -12.50
CA GLN A 104 -14.31 20.19 -11.56
C GLN A 104 -14.93 20.52 -10.20
N HIS A 105 -16.13 21.10 -10.18
CA HIS A 105 -16.88 21.38 -8.95
C HIS A 105 -17.22 20.08 -8.20
N LEU A 106 -17.81 19.07 -8.87
CA LEU A 106 -18.13 17.79 -8.26
C LEU A 106 -16.88 17.05 -7.76
N THR A 107 -15.78 17.11 -8.51
CA THR A 107 -14.48 16.57 -8.07
C THR A 107 -13.96 17.31 -6.83
N GLY A 108 -14.19 18.62 -6.76
CA GLY A 108 -13.89 19.44 -5.58
C GLY A 108 -14.70 19.02 -4.36
N GLN A 109 -16.01 18.86 -4.52
CA GLN A 109 -16.94 18.39 -3.48
C GLN A 109 -16.59 16.97 -2.99
N LEU A 110 -16.26 16.05 -3.90
CA LEU A 110 -15.79 14.71 -3.54
C LEU A 110 -14.51 14.75 -2.69
N LYS A 111 -13.57 15.64 -3.03
CA LYS A 111 -12.34 15.86 -2.24
C LYS A 111 -12.65 16.51 -0.88
N THR A 112 -13.67 17.35 -0.79
CA THR A 112 -14.14 17.93 0.47
C THR A 112 -14.73 16.84 1.36
N LEU A 113 -15.66 16.03 0.86
CA LEU A 113 -16.21 14.89 1.60
C LEU A 113 -15.11 13.93 2.07
N PHE A 114 -14.16 13.59 1.19
CA PHE A 114 -13.01 12.78 1.58
C PHE A 114 -12.21 13.42 2.71
N ALA A 115 -11.94 14.73 2.64
CA ALA A 115 -11.20 15.44 3.68
C ALA A 115 -11.95 15.48 5.02
N VAL A 116 -13.27 15.65 5.00
CA VAL A 116 -14.14 15.64 6.19
C VAL A 116 -14.13 14.27 6.86
N LEU A 117 -14.32 13.18 6.10
CA LEU A 117 -14.24 11.82 6.66
C LEU A 117 -12.84 11.51 7.24
N ASN A 118 -11.78 12.05 6.64
CA ASN A 118 -10.42 11.95 7.18
C ASN A 118 -10.22 12.78 8.47
N TYR A 119 -10.90 13.91 8.61
CA TYR A 119 -10.89 14.71 9.84
C TYR A 119 -11.63 13.99 10.96
N GLU A 120 -12.82 13.44 10.69
CA GLU A 120 -13.60 12.72 11.69
C GLU A 120 -12.91 11.46 12.19
N ARG A 121 -12.31 10.66 11.31
CA ARG A 121 -11.53 9.48 11.74
C ARG A 121 -10.28 9.85 12.54
N ALA A 122 -9.72 11.04 12.34
CA ALA A 122 -8.57 11.51 13.12
C ALA A 122 -8.98 11.93 14.53
N ARG A 123 -10.17 12.55 14.68
CA ARG A 123 -10.77 12.90 15.98
C ARG A 123 -11.29 11.68 16.74
N ARG A 124 -11.84 10.70 16.02
CA ARG A 124 -12.43 9.47 16.57
C ARG A 124 -11.80 8.23 15.93
N PRO A 125 -10.57 7.84 16.35
CA PRO A 125 -9.87 6.68 15.78
C PRO A 125 -10.64 5.37 15.86
N GLN A 126 -11.51 5.20 16.87
CA GLN A 126 -12.35 4.01 17.05
C GLN A 126 -13.31 3.74 15.89
N LEU A 127 -13.63 4.75 15.07
CA LEU A 127 -14.46 4.59 13.86
C LEU A 127 -13.83 3.65 12.84
N LEU A 128 -12.50 3.51 12.85
CA LEU A 128 -11.78 2.61 11.94
C LEU A 128 -11.66 1.18 12.47
N GLY A 129 -12.10 0.91 13.70
CA GLY A 129 -11.92 -0.39 14.35
C GLY A 129 -10.46 -0.81 14.35
N ALA A 130 -10.19 -2.00 13.82
CA ALA A 130 -8.84 -2.56 13.69
C ALA A 130 -8.10 -2.14 12.40
N SER A 131 -8.65 -1.18 11.63
CA SER A 131 -8.06 -0.79 10.35
C SER A 131 -6.70 -0.11 10.54
N VAL A 132 -5.71 -0.62 9.82
CA VAL A 132 -4.40 0.01 9.61
C VAL A 132 -4.33 0.55 8.19
N LEU A 133 -3.70 1.72 7.99
CA LEU A 133 -3.64 2.38 6.67
C LEU A 133 -2.28 2.25 5.98
N GLY A 134 -1.29 1.67 6.67
CA GLY A 134 0.04 1.45 6.14
C GLY A 134 0.96 0.75 7.14
N LEU A 135 2.21 0.56 6.72
CA LEU A 135 3.21 -0.13 7.53
C LEU A 135 3.56 0.59 8.84
N ASP A 136 3.43 1.91 8.91
CA ASP A 136 3.65 2.68 10.15
C ASP A 136 2.61 2.32 11.23
N ASP A 137 1.33 2.23 10.85
CA ASP A 137 0.25 1.83 11.75
C ASP A 137 0.40 0.36 12.17
N ILE A 138 0.73 -0.52 11.21
CA ILE A 138 1.03 -1.93 11.49
C ILE A 138 2.19 -2.04 12.49
N HIS A 139 3.28 -1.31 12.27
CA HIS A 139 4.45 -1.34 13.16
C HIS A 139 4.07 -0.87 14.56
N ARG A 140 3.32 0.24 14.69
CA ARG A 140 2.88 0.77 15.97
C ARG A 140 2.04 -0.25 16.74
N ALA A 141 1.02 -0.81 16.09
CA ALA A 141 0.12 -1.78 16.71
C ALA A 141 0.83 -3.11 17.05
N TRP A 142 1.66 -3.62 16.13
CA TRP A 142 2.46 -4.83 16.36
C TRP A 142 3.44 -4.65 17.51
N ARG A 143 4.16 -3.52 17.57
CA ARG A 143 5.07 -3.20 18.68
C ARG A 143 4.31 -3.13 20.01
N ALA A 144 3.17 -2.44 20.05
CA ALA A 144 2.36 -2.32 21.26
C ALA A 144 1.86 -3.68 21.77
N PHE A 145 1.61 -4.64 20.88
CA PHE A 145 1.24 -6.02 21.24
C PHE A 145 2.44 -6.88 21.69
N VAL A 146 3.56 -6.81 20.97
CA VAL A 146 4.72 -7.69 21.18
C VAL A 146 5.49 -7.38 22.47
N LEU A 147 5.69 -6.09 22.80
CA LEU A 147 6.54 -5.73 23.94
C LEU A 147 5.98 -6.21 25.29
N PRO A 148 4.69 -5.99 25.62
CA PRO A 148 4.13 -6.48 26.88
C PRO A 148 4.11 -8.01 26.93
N LEU A 149 3.80 -8.68 25.81
CA LEU A 149 3.74 -10.14 25.76
C LEU A 149 5.10 -10.78 26.08
N ARG A 150 6.20 -10.20 25.56
CA ARG A 150 7.56 -10.67 25.85
C ARG A 150 8.00 -10.40 27.29
N ALA A 151 7.46 -9.36 27.92
CA ALA A 151 7.80 -9.01 29.30
C ALA A 151 7.16 -9.97 30.32
N ARG A 152 6.03 -10.61 29.99
CA ARG A 152 5.25 -11.49 30.88
C ARG A 152 5.86 -12.88 31.12
N GLY A 153 7.01 -13.22 30.52
CA GLY A 153 7.66 -14.53 30.64
C GLY A 153 7.63 -15.33 29.32
N PRO A 154 7.68 -16.69 29.35
CA PRO A 154 7.61 -17.46 28.11
C PRO A 154 6.29 -17.16 27.38
N ALA A 155 6.39 -16.75 26.12
CA ALA A 155 5.23 -16.36 25.34
C ALA A 155 4.26 -17.56 25.22
N PRO A 156 2.96 -17.39 25.53
CA PRO A 156 1.97 -18.45 25.34
C PRO A 156 1.91 -18.84 23.86
N PRO A 157 1.46 -20.06 23.53
CA PRO A 157 1.15 -20.43 22.15
C PRO A 157 0.16 -19.43 21.54
N LEU A 158 0.54 -18.86 20.39
CA LEU A 158 -0.28 -17.88 19.70
C LEU A 158 -0.98 -18.49 18.49
N HIS A 159 -2.24 -18.11 18.35
CA HIS A 159 -3.13 -18.54 17.28
C HIS A 159 -3.31 -17.38 16.31
N PHE A 160 -2.90 -17.62 15.07
CA PHE A 160 -2.96 -16.68 13.96
C PHE A 160 -4.12 -17.08 13.05
N VAL A 161 -4.94 -16.10 12.69
CA VAL A 161 -6.00 -16.25 11.69
C VAL A 161 -5.88 -15.12 10.69
N LYS A 162 -5.69 -15.46 9.42
CA LYS A 162 -5.81 -14.52 8.31
C LYS A 162 -7.07 -14.82 7.52
N VAL A 163 -7.85 -13.79 7.23
CA VAL A 163 -9.03 -13.86 6.36
C VAL A 163 -8.94 -12.78 5.29
N ASP A 164 -8.99 -13.17 4.02
CA ASP A 164 -9.14 -12.26 2.86
C ASP A 164 -10.63 -12.17 2.53
N VAL A 165 -11.20 -10.97 2.45
CA VAL A 165 -12.61 -10.79 2.09
C VAL A 165 -12.79 -10.75 0.58
N THR A 166 -13.73 -11.54 0.08
CA THR A 166 -14.02 -11.62 -1.35
C THR A 166 -14.77 -10.37 -1.82
N GLY A 167 -14.12 -9.56 -2.66
CA GLY A 167 -14.80 -8.45 -3.32
C GLY A 167 -15.30 -7.38 -2.36
N ALA A 168 -14.52 -7.06 -1.32
CA ALA A 168 -14.94 -6.14 -0.25
C ALA A 168 -15.60 -4.86 -0.74
N TYR A 169 -15.04 -4.17 -1.74
CA TYR A 169 -15.68 -2.96 -2.29
C TYR A 169 -16.99 -3.23 -3.02
N ASP A 170 -17.07 -4.35 -3.74
CA ASP A 170 -18.20 -4.70 -4.60
C ASP A 170 -19.39 -5.23 -3.77
N ALA A 171 -19.12 -5.82 -2.60
CA ALA A 171 -20.12 -6.48 -1.76
C ALA A 171 -20.78 -5.56 -0.72
N LEU A 172 -20.19 -4.39 -0.42
CA LEU A 172 -20.69 -3.48 0.62
C LEU A 172 -22.17 -3.07 0.38
N PRO A 173 -23.07 -3.31 1.34
CA PRO A 173 -24.45 -2.83 1.24
C PRO A 173 -24.50 -1.31 1.28
N GLN A 174 -25.19 -0.70 0.30
CA GLN A 174 -25.24 0.76 0.17
C GLN A 174 -25.98 1.41 1.35
N ASP A 175 -27.06 0.78 1.84
CA ASP A 175 -27.82 1.32 2.98
C ASP A 175 -26.96 1.33 4.26
N ARG A 176 -26.19 0.26 4.50
CA ARG A 176 -25.25 0.23 5.62
C ARG A 176 -24.17 1.29 5.51
N LEU A 177 -23.66 1.56 4.30
CA LEU A 177 -22.71 2.66 4.07
C LEU A 177 -23.32 4.03 4.39
N VAL A 178 -24.60 4.25 4.05
CA VAL A 178 -25.31 5.49 4.38
C VAL A 178 -25.40 5.67 5.89
N GLU A 179 -25.81 4.63 6.63
CA GLU A 179 -25.88 4.67 8.10
C GLU A 179 -24.52 4.98 8.72
N VAL A 180 -23.47 4.26 8.31
CA VAL A 180 -22.12 4.46 8.83
C VAL A 180 -21.62 5.88 8.53
N VAL A 181 -21.80 6.38 7.30
CA VAL A 181 -21.39 7.73 6.94
C VAL A 181 -22.20 8.80 7.67
N ALA A 182 -23.50 8.59 7.87
CA ALA A 182 -24.34 9.48 8.67
C ALA A 182 -23.86 9.54 10.13
N ASN A 183 -23.49 8.41 10.75
CA ASN A 183 -22.93 8.35 12.11
C ASN A 183 -21.55 9.02 12.22
N VAL A 184 -20.76 8.99 11.15
CA VAL A 184 -19.48 9.69 11.06
C VAL A 184 -19.69 11.19 10.89
N ILE A 185 -20.51 11.64 9.95
CA ILE A 185 -20.68 13.07 9.66
C ILE A 185 -21.55 13.77 10.72
N ARG A 186 -22.53 13.08 11.31
CA ARG A 186 -23.56 13.64 12.20
C ARG A 186 -24.19 14.91 11.59
N PRO A 187 -25.02 14.74 10.54
CA PRO A 187 -25.42 15.82 9.64
C PRO A 187 -26.17 16.99 10.30
N HIS A 188 -26.83 16.74 11.44
CA HIS A 188 -27.60 17.75 12.18
C HIS A 188 -26.77 18.47 13.26
N GLU A 189 -25.60 17.94 13.63
CA GLU A 189 -24.74 18.49 14.69
C GLU A 189 -23.54 19.25 14.12
N ASN A 190 -22.97 18.77 13.02
CA ASN A 190 -21.67 19.22 12.56
C ASN A 190 -21.75 20.17 11.36
N THR A 191 -21.04 21.29 11.49
CA THR A 191 -20.68 22.19 10.40
C THR A 191 -19.17 22.29 10.29
N TYR A 192 -18.66 22.17 9.08
CA TYR A 192 -17.23 22.12 8.81
C TYR A 192 -16.72 23.39 8.15
N CYS A 193 -15.52 23.78 8.54
CA CYS A 193 -14.71 24.78 7.85
C CYS A 193 -13.66 24.05 6.99
N VAL A 194 -13.56 24.41 5.72
CA VAL A 194 -12.67 23.77 4.74
C VAL A 194 -11.76 24.82 4.11
N ARG A 195 -10.48 24.76 4.48
CA ARG A 195 -9.41 25.62 3.95
C ARG A 195 -8.63 24.90 2.86
N GLN A 196 -8.59 25.48 1.66
CA GLN A 196 -7.79 24.96 0.55
C GLN A 196 -6.46 25.71 0.49
N CYS A 197 -5.35 24.97 0.55
CA CYS A 197 -4.01 25.55 0.55
C CYS A 197 -3.15 25.00 -0.58
N ALA A 198 -2.37 25.87 -1.21
CA ALA A 198 -1.20 25.48 -1.98
C ALA A 198 0.02 25.54 -1.05
N VAL A 199 0.66 24.39 -0.86
CA VAL A 199 1.86 24.24 -0.03
C VAL A 199 3.06 24.06 -0.95
N VAL A 200 3.96 25.05 -0.93
CA VAL A 200 5.21 25.08 -1.68
C VAL A 200 6.33 24.74 -0.70
N GLN A 201 6.92 23.55 -0.85
CA GLN A 201 7.92 23.01 0.09
C GLN A 201 9.24 22.74 -0.60
N ARG A 202 10.34 23.01 0.09
CA ARG A 202 11.67 22.56 -0.35
C ARG A 202 11.77 21.05 -0.15
N ALA A 203 11.81 20.31 -1.25
CA ALA A 203 12.06 18.88 -1.26
C ALA A 203 13.55 18.60 -1.00
N ALA A 204 13.87 17.35 -0.66
CA ALA A 204 15.24 16.88 -0.51
C ALA A 204 16.06 17.23 -1.77
N ARG A 205 17.26 17.81 -1.56
CA ARG A 205 18.20 18.31 -2.59
C ARG A 205 17.79 19.64 -3.26
N GLY A 206 16.95 20.44 -2.61
CA GLY A 206 16.72 21.84 -2.98
C GLY A 206 15.68 22.09 -4.08
N HIS A 207 15.04 21.05 -4.61
CA HIS A 207 13.92 21.23 -5.54
C HIS A 207 12.69 21.74 -4.82
N VAL A 208 11.94 22.64 -5.45
CA VAL A 208 10.66 23.11 -4.92
C VAL A 208 9.54 22.19 -5.39
N ARG A 209 8.70 21.73 -4.45
CA ARG A 209 7.51 20.92 -4.73
C ARG A 209 6.27 21.69 -4.31
N LYS A 210 5.36 21.91 -5.26
CA LYS A 210 4.00 22.41 -4.99
C LYS A 210 3.04 21.24 -4.75
N SER A 211 2.21 21.34 -3.73
CA SER A 211 1.13 20.39 -3.44
C SER A 211 -0.13 21.14 -3.02
N PHE A 212 -1.30 20.56 -3.28
CA PHE A 212 -2.58 21.14 -2.87
C PHE A 212 -3.18 20.31 -1.75
N LYS A 213 -3.56 20.96 -0.65
CA LYS A 213 -4.13 20.32 0.53
C LYS A 213 -5.47 20.95 0.90
N ARG A 214 -6.36 20.14 1.47
CA ARG A 214 -7.60 20.58 2.10
C ARG A 214 -7.46 20.31 3.60
N HIS A 215 -7.61 21.35 4.40
CA HIS A 215 -7.65 21.26 5.84
C HIS A 215 -9.08 21.46 6.29
N VAL A 216 -9.55 20.57 7.15
CA VAL A 216 -10.91 20.57 7.68
C VAL A 216 -10.83 20.80 9.18
N SER A 217 -11.71 21.64 9.69
CA SER A 217 -11.92 21.85 11.12
C SER A 217 -13.42 22.03 11.38
N THR A 218 -13.83 21.97 12.63
CA THR A 218 -15.08 22.59 13.08
C THR A 218 -14.81 24.07 13.40
N PHE A 219 -15.84 24.84 13.73
CA PHE A 219 -15.68 26.20 14.25
C PHE A 219 -14.86 26.24 15.55
N ALA A 220 -15.03 25.23 16.42
CA ALA A 220 -14.28 25.14 17.67
C ALA A 220 -12.77 24.95 17.45
N ASP A 221 -12.39 24.21 16.40
CA ASP A 221 -10.99 23.91 16.09
C ASP A 221 -10.38 24.92 15.08
N LEU A 222 -11.18 25.85 14.56
CA LEU A 222 -10.77 26.74 13.49
C LEU A 222 -9.64 27.67 13.95
N GLN A 223 -8.55 27.67 13.21
CA GLN A 223 -7.49 28.67 13.32
C GLN A 223 -7.76 29.78 12.28
N PRO A 224 -8.35 30.93 12.64
CA PRO A 224 -8.83 31.91 11.67
C PRO A 224 -7.67 32.57 10.93
N TYR A 225 -6.63 32.97 11.65
CA TYR A 225 -5.48 33.67 11.08
C TYR A 225 -4.43 32.70 10.53
N MET A 226 -3.91 33.00 9.33
CA MET A 226 -2.90 32.15 8.66
C MET A 226 -1.65 31.90 9.52
N ARG A 227 -1.23 32.85 10.35
CA ARG A 227 -0.10 32.68 11.26
C ARG A 227 -0.36 31.55 12.27
N GLN A 228 -1.51 31.57 12.94
CA GLN A 228 -1.90 30.54 13.91
C GLN A 228 -2.09 29.19 13.22
N PHE A 229 -2.74 29.19 12.04
CA PHE A 229 -2.93 27.99 11.25
C PHE A 229 -1.59 27.33 10.86
N VAL A 230 -0.62 28.10 10.36
CA VAL A 230 0.71 27.58 10.00
C VAL A 230 1.45 27.08 11.24
N ALA A 231 1.39 27.82 12.36
CA ALA A 231 1.98 27.38 13.63
C ALA A 231 1.39 26.04 14.10
N HIS A 232 0.07 25.88 14.00
CA HIS A 232 -0.61 24.62 14.29
C HIS A 232 -0.16 23.48 13.37
N LEU A 233 -0.01 23.74 12.06
CA LEU A 233 0.51 22.74 11.11
C LEU A 233 1.96 22.33 11.38
N GLN A 234 2.77 23.24 11.94
CA GLN A 234 4.14 22.94 12.37
C GLN A 234 4.16 22.11 13.65
N ALA A 235 3.28 22.42 14.61
CA ALA A 235 3.17 21.67 15.86
C ALA A 235 2.64 20.25 15.66
N THR A 236 1.69 20.06 14.74
CA THR A 236 0.99 18.78 14.54
C THR A 236 1.52 17.95 13.36
N GLY A 237 2.43 18.49 12.55
CA GLY A 237 2.84 17.86 11.31
C GLY A 237 4.27 18.18 10.87
N PRO A 238 4.76 17.53 9.81
CA PRO A 238 6.14 17.67 9.35
C PRO A 238 6.37 18.92 8.49
N LEU A 239 5.65 20.02 8.75
CA LEU A 239 5.73 21.24 7.95
C LEU A 239 7.07 21.95 8.21
N ARG A 240 7.97 21.96 7.22
CA ARG A 240 9.27 22.63 7.27
C ARG A 240 9.65 23.20 5.91
N ASP A 241 10.42 24.28 5.90
CA ASP A 241 10.90 24.98 4.69
C ASP A 241 9.78 25.17 3.65
N ALA A 242 8.65 25.71 4.11
CA ALA A 242 7.39 25.72 3.38
C ALA A 242 6.75 27.12 3.33
N VAL A 243 6.18 27.46 2.19
CA VAL A 243 5.23 28.55 2.03
C VAL A 243 3.84 27.96 1.88
N VAL A 244 2.91 28.40 2.73
CA VAL A 244 1.51 27.98 2.70
C VAL A 244 0.67 29.14 2.18
N ILE A 245 0.03 28.95 1.04
CA ILE A 245 -0.79 29.96 0.37
C ILE A 245 -2.24 29.50 0.44
N GLU A 246 -3.09 30.28 1.10
CA GLU A 246 -4.53 30.04 1.05
C GLU A 246 -5.06 30.29 -0.37
N GLN A 247 -5.91 29.38 -0.84
CA GLN A 247 -6.57 29.49 -2.16
C GLN A 247 -8.04 29.81 -2.00
N SER A 248 -8.69 29.20 -0.99
CA SER A 248 -10.07 29.49 -0.59
C SER A 248 -10.33 28.96 0.81
N CYS A 249 -11.33 29.53 1.47
CA CYS A 249 -11.82 29.07 2.77
C CYS A 249 -13.35 29.07 2.73
N SER A 250 -13.96 27.91 2.98
CA SER A 250 -15.39 27.77 3.21
C SER A 250 -15.60 27.57 4.70
N LEU A 251 -16.49 28.33 5.33
CA LEU A 251 -16.72 28.26 6.78
C LEU A 251 -17.98 27.46 7.13
N ASN A 252 -18.85 27.18 6.15
CA ASN A 252 -20.18 26.64 6.37
C ASN A 252 -20.48 25.44 5.48
N GLU A 253 -19.63 24.42 5.51
CA GLU A 253 -19.92 23.13 4.88
C GLU A 253 -20.78 22.30 5.84
N ALA A 254 -22.11 22.40 5.71
CA ALA A 254 -23.05 21.68 6.56
C ALA A 254 -22.95 20.16 6.36
N GLY A 255 -22.97 19.40 7.46
CA GLY A 255 -22.95 17.94 7.44
C GLY A 255 -24.10 17.33 6.65
N SER A 256 -25.30 17.94 6.70
CA SER A 256 -26.46 17.55 5.89
C SER A 256 -26.18 17.60 4.39
N CYS A 257 -25.62 18.72 3.89
CA CYS A 257 -25.26 18.86 2.48
C CYS A 257 -24.19 17.85 2.05
N LEU A 258 -23.24 17.52 2.92
CA LEU A 258 -22.21 16.50 2.65
C LEU A 258 -22.79 15.09 2.59
N LEU A 259 -23.77 14.77 3.45
CA LEU A 259 -24.47 13.49 3.42
C LEU A 259 -25.36 13.36 2.19
N GLU A 260 -26.09 14.42 1.79
CA GLU A 260 -26.86 14.46 0.55
C GLU A 260 -25.98 14.28 -0.68
N LEU A 261 -24.81 14.93 -0.70
CA LEU A 261 -23.80 14.72 -1.73
C LEU A 261 -23.35 13.25 -1.76
N PHE A 262 -23.07 12.65 -0.61
CA PHE A 262 -22.70 11.24 -0.52
C PHE A 262 -23.79 10.31 -1.07
N LEU A 263 -25.04 10.52 -0.67
CA LEU A 263 -26.21 9.78 -1.16
C LEU A 263 -26.34 9.88 -2.68
N ARG A 264 -26.16 11.08 -3.23
CA ARG A 264 -26.16 11.30 -4.67
C ARG A 264 -25.02 10.56 -5.37
N LEU A 265 -23.82 10.59 -4.81
CA LEU A 265 -22.65 9.90 -5.37
C LEU A 265 -22.83 8.37 -5.35
N LEU A 266 -23.50 7.84 -4.34
CA LEU A 266 -23.73 6.40 -4.19
C LEU A 266 -24.84 5.92 -5.14
N ARG A 267 -25.97 6.65 -5.20
CA ARG A 267 -27.18 6.24 -5.94
C ARG A 267 -27.23 6.68 -7.40
N SER A 268 -26.53 7.75 -7.76
CA SER A 268 -26.62 8.37 -9.10
C SER A 268 -25.32 8.29 -9.91
N HIS A 269 -24.39 7.44 -9.50
CA HIS A 269 -23.16 7.19 -10.26
C HIS A 269 -23.43 6.30 -11.47
N VAL A 270 -23.21 6.85 -12.66
CA VAL A 270 -23.46 6.17 -13.93
C VAL A 270 -22.16 5.59 -14.49
N ILE A 271 -22.16 4.29 -14.76
CA ILE A 271 -21.06 3.58 -15.41
C ILE A 271 -21.44 3.32 -16.85
N ARG A 272 -20.61 3.79 -17.79
CA ARG A 272 -20.85 3.58 -19.22
C ARG A 272 -20.06 2.37 -19.72
N ILE A 273 -20.78 1.36 -20.23
CA ILE A 273 -20.21 0.12 -20.75
C ILE A 273 -20.70 -0.04 -22.19
N GLY A 274 -19.77 0.09 -23.15
CA GLY A 274 -20.13 0.12 -24.57
C GLY A 274 -21.02 1.33 -24.90
N GLY A 275 -22.19 1.08 -25.48
CA GLY A 275 -23.21 2.08 -25.79
C GLY A 275 -24.28 2.27 -24.72
N ARG A 276 -24.23 1.52 -23.61
CA ARG A 276 -25.27 1.49 -22.56
C ARG A 276 -24.78 2.15 -21.28
N SER A 277 -25.74 2.62 -20.48
CA SER A 277 -25.51 3.31 -19.20
C SER A 277 -26.11 2.50 -18.05
N TYR A 278 -25.35 2.32 -16.98
CA TYR A 278 -25.75 1.52 -15.83
C TYR A 278 -25.55 2.29 -14.53
N VAL A 279 -26.31 1.96 -13.50
CA VAL A 279 -26.07 2.40 -12.12
C VAL A 279 -25.65 1.21 -11.26
N GLN A 280 -24.69 1.44 -10.37
CA GLN A 280 -24.24 0.47 -9.39
C GLN A 280 -25.17 0.47 -8.18
N CYS A 281 -25.85 -0.64 -7.93
CA CYS A 281 -26.80 -0.77 -6.82
C CYS A 281 -26.21 -1.46 -5.58
N GLN A 282 -25.08 -2.17 -5.72
CA GLN A 282 -24.36 -2.77 -4.61
C GLN A 282 -22.89 -2.38 -4.63
N GLY A 283 -22.29 -2.18 -3.45
CA GLY A 283 -20.89 -1.82 -3.30
C GLY A 283 -20.56 -0.37 -3.67
N VAL A 284 -19.26 -0.10 -3.73
CA VAL A 284 -18.68 1.20 -4.11
C VAL A 284 -17.72 1.06 -5.29
N PRO A 285 -17.63 2.08 -6.16
CA PRO A 285 -16.80 2.03 -7.36
C PRO A 285 -15.30 1.87 -7.04
N GLN A 286 -14.65 0.84 -7.60
CA GLN A 286 -13.19 0.67 -7.46
C GLN A 286 -12.45 1.75 -8.27
N GLY A 287 -11.63 2.57 -7.60
CA GLY A 287 -10.93 3.70 -8.22
C GLY A 287 -11.49 5.08 -7.81
N SER A 288 -12.59 5.12 -7.06
CA SER A 288 -12.98 6.33 -6.32
C SER A 288 -12.03 6.58 -5.14
N ILE A 289 -11.78 7.85 -4.83
CA ILE A 289 -10.95 8.25 -3.70
C ILE A 289 -11.57 7.89 -2.34
N LEU A 290 -12.89 7.66 -2.30
CA LEU A 290 -13.61 7.33 -1.07
C LEU A 290 -13.57 5.83 -0.73
N SER A 291 -13.44 4.94 -1.72
CA SER A 291 -13.78 3.52 -1.58
C SER A 291 -12.98 2.82 -0.48
N THR A 292 -11.68 3.08 -0.37
CA THR A 292 -10.84 2.52 0.70
C THR A 292 -11.31 2.98 2.07
N LEU A 293 -11.58 4.28 2.24
CA LEU A 293 -12.00 4.82 3.52
C LEU A 293 -13.41 4.36 3.91
N LEU A 294 -14.35 4.32 2.96
CA LEU A 294 -15.70 3.80 3.17
C LEU A 294 -15.69 2.33 3.60
N CYS A 295 -14.89 1.50 2.92
CA CYS A 295 -14.70 0.11 3.30
C CYS A 295 -14.11 -0.01 4.71
N SER A 296 -13.12 0.84 5.04
CA SER A 296 -12.50 0.82 6.37
C SER A 296 -13.44 1.24 7.49
N LEU A 297 -14.28 2.25 7.26
CA LEU A 297 -15.30 2.69 8.22
C LEU A 297 -16.40 1.64 8.39
N CYS A 298 -16.86 1.02 7.30
CA CYS A 298 -17.92 0.02 7.34
C CYS A 298 -17.47 -1.23 8.11
N TYR A 299 -16.30 -1.78 7.78
CA TYR A 299 -15.75 -2.89 8.55
C TYR A 299 -15.28 -2.49 9.94
N GLY A 300 -14.94 -1.22 10.19
CA GLY A 300 -14.66 -0.71 11.53
C GLY A 300 -15.90 -0.78 12.43
N ASP A 301 -17.05 -0.35 11.90
CA ASP A 301 -18.34 -0.48 12.58
C ASP A 301 -18.73 -1.95 12.83
N MET A 302 -18.49 -2.84 11.85
CA MET A 302 -18.69 -4.28 12.00
C MET A 302 -17.83 -4.86 13.14
N GLU A 303 -16.54 -4.54 13.14
CA GLU A 303 -15.57 -5.04 14.12
C GLU A 303 -15.95 -4.63 15.54
N ASN A 304 -16.34 -3.37 15.71
CA ASN A 304 -16.73 -2.83 17.01
C ASN A 304 -17.99 -3.52 17.57
N LYS A 305 -18.91 -3.97 16.70
CA LYS A 305 -20.13 -4.69 17.11
C LYS A 305 -19.88 -6.18 17.38
N LEU A 306 -19.08 -6.83 16.53
CA LEU A 306 -18.92 -8.29 16.57
C LEU A 306 -17.74 -8.76 17.42
N PHE A 307 -16.70 -7.94 17.57
CA PHE A 307 -15.43 -8.33 18.19
C PHE A 307 -14.95 -7.34 19.28
N PRO A 308 -15.82 -6.83 20.18
CA PRO A 308 -15.40 -5.81 21.17
C PRO A 308 -14.32 -6.32 22.13
N GLU A 309 -14.33 -7.62 22.45
CA GLU A 309 -13.39 -8.20 23.42
C GLU A 309 -12.09 -8.73 22.79
N ILE A 310 -12.01 -8.81 21.46
CA ILE A 310 -10.95 -9.58 20.81
C ILE A 310 -9.54 -8.97 20.98
N GLN A 311 -9.49 -7.68 21.32
CA GLN A 311 -8.27 -6.95 21.59
C GLN A 311 -7.79 -7.08 23.05
N HIS A 312 -8.56 -7.70 23.95
CA HIS A 312 -8.10 -8.01 25.30
C HIS A 312 -7.08 -9.15 25.24
N ASP A 313 -5.80 -8.83 25.42
CA ASP A 313 -4.66 -9.75 25.27
C ASP A 313 -4.49 -10.35 23.85
N GLY A 314 -5.15 -9.79 22.85
CA GLY A 314 -5.04 -10.15 21.44
C GLY A 314 -4.76 -8.94 20.55
N LEU A 315 -4.46 -9.20 19.28
CA LEU A 315 -4.25 -8.17 18.27
C LEU A 315 -5.07 -8.48 17.03
N LEU A 316 -6.03 -7.61 16.71
CA LEU A 316 -6.71 -7.60 15.42
C LEU A 316 -6.16 -6.47 14.58
N LEU A 317 -5.75 -6.78 13.35
CA LEU A 317 -5.35 -5.81 12.32
C LEU A 317 -6.16 -6.04 11.06
N ARG A 318 -6.49 -4.96 10.36
CA ARG A 318 -7.10 -5.03 9.04
C ARG A 318 -6.50 -4.02 8.07
N LEU A 319 -5.98 -4.50 6.95
CA LEU A 319 -5.60 -3.65 5.83
C LEU A 319 -6.65 -3.80 4.73
N VAL A 320 -7.65 -2.93 4.74
CA VAL A 320 -8.81 -2.96 3.83
C VAL A 320 -9.59 -4.26 3.97
N ASP A 321 -9.33 -5.25 3.11
CA ASP A 321 -10.02 -6.54 2.98
C ASP A 321 -9.24 -7.72 3.59
N ASP A 322 -7.98 -7.50 3.98
CA ASP A 322 -7.13 -8.50 4.64
C ASP A 322 -7.17 -8.34 6.17
N PHE A 323 -7.79 -9.28 6.88
CA PHE A 323 -7.80 -9.38 8.34
C PHE A 323 -6.65 -10.24 8.84
N LEU A 324 -6.11 -9.90 10.01
CA LEU A 324 -5.18 -10.70 10.79
C LEU A 324 -5.57 -10.62 12.27
N LEU A 325 -5.90 -11.76 12.86
CA LEU A 325 -6.03 -11.93 14.30
C LEU A 325 -4.83 -12.71 14.85
N VAL A 326 -4.26 -12.23 15.95
CA VAL A 326 -3.25 -12.93 16.76
C VAL A 326 -3.73 -12.96 18.20
N THR A 327 -3.91 -14.15 18.77
CA THR A 327 -4.42 -14.28 20.14
C THR A 327 -3.87 -15.53 20.85
N PRO A 328 -3.62 -15.48 22.18
CA PRO A 328 -3.28 -16.67 22.95
C PRO A 328 -4.50 -17.59 23.16
N HIS A 329 -5.72 -17.12 22.90
CA HIS A 329 -6.95 -17.88 23.17
C HIS A 329 -7.47 -18.59 21.92
N LEU A 330 -7.25 -19.91 21.84
CA LEU A 330 -7.73 -20.74 20.73
C LEU A 330 -9.25 -20.62 20.50
N ALA A 331 -10.04 -20.54 21.57
CA ALA A 331 -11.49 -20.38 21.49
C ALA A 331 -11.88 -19.08 20.75
N ARG A 332 -11.19 -17.96 21.03
CA ARG A 332 -11.43 -16.68 20.35
C ARG A 332 -11.00 -16.74 18.89
N ALA A 333 -9.86 -17.38 18.59
CA ALA A 333 -9.41 -17.58 17.21
C ALA A 333 -10.42 -18.40 16.39
N ARG A 334 -10.94 -19.49 16.96
CA ARG A 334 -11.98 -20.33 16.33
C ARG A 334 -13.28 -19.56 16.15
N ALA A 335 -13.74 -18.82 17.15
CA ALA A 335 -14.95 -18.01 17.06
C ALA A 335 -14.84 -16.96 15.96
N PHE A 336 -13.74 -16.20 15.93
CA PHE A 336 -13.47 -15.21 14.88
C PHE A 336 -13.47 -15.82 13.47
N LEU A 337 -12.77 -16.95 13.30
CA LEU A 337 -12.75 -17.67 12.03
C LEU A 337 -14.16 -18.11 11.62
N ARG A 338 -14.91 -18.74 12.53
CA ARG A 338 -16.28 -19.21 12.27
C ARG A 338 -17.21 -18.06 11.86
N THR A 339 -17.15 -16.93 12.55
CA THR A 339 -17.97 -15.74 12.23
C THR A 339 -17.68 -15.23 10.82
N LEU A 340 -16.40 -15.04 10.45
CA LEU A 340 -16.06 -14.52 9.13
C LEU A 340 -16.28 -15.54 8.01
N VAL A 341 -16.09 -16.83 8.28
CA VAL A 341 -16.39 -17.93 7.34
C VAL A 341 -17.90 -18.07 7.13
N GLY A 342 -18.70 -17.95 8.19
CA GLY A 342 -20.16 -17.90 8.09
C GLY A 342 -20.68 -16.68 7.33
N GLY A 343 -19.85 -15.63 7.26
CA GLY A 343 -20.15 -14.38 6.58
C GLY A 343 -20.95 -13.42 7.44
N VAL A 344 -20.86 -12.13 7.10
CA VAL A 344 -21.62 -11.06 7.75
C VAL A 344 -22.36 -10.27 6.65
N PRO A 345 -23.56 -10.73 6.23
CA PRO A 345 -24.29 -10.16 5.10
C PRO A 345 -24.62 -8.67 5.27
N GLU A 346 -24.93 -8.23 6.50
CA GLU A 346 -25.22 -6.82 6.83
C GLU A 346 -24.08 -5.87 6.43
N TYR A 347 -22.84 -6.38 6.35
CA TYR A 347 -21.66 -5.63 5.95
C TYR A 347 -21.09 -6.09 4.60
N GLY A 348 -21.71 -7.05 3.93
CA GLY A 348 -21.15 -7.66 2.72
C GLY A 348 -19.78 -8.30 2.96
N CYS A 349 -19.52 -8.81 4.17
CA CYS A 349 -18.26 -9.44 4.52
C CYS A 349 -18.36 -10.95 4.26
N LEU A 350 -17.64 -11.45 3.25
CA LEU A 350 -17.59 -12.86 2.90
C LEU A 350 -16.15 -13.34 2.79
N ALA A 351 -15.74 -14.28 3.64
CA ALA A 351 -14.40 -14.83 3.61
C ALA A 351 -14.08 -15.58 2.31
N ASN A 352 -12.86 -15.38 1.80
CA ASN A 352 -12.28 -16.20 0.75
C ASN A 352 -11.57 -17.40 1.37
N LEU A 353 -12.25 -18.54 1.43
CA LEU A 353 -11.73 -19.75 2.06
C LEU A 353 -10.38 -20.19 1.49
N ARG A 354 -10.17 -20.07 0.17
CA ARG A 354 -8.91 -20.44 -0.51
C ARG A 354 -7.71 -19.57 -0.12
N LYS A 355 -7.95 -18.40 0.47
CA LYS A 355 -6.92 -17.47 0.94
C LYS A 355 -6.92 -17.29 2.46
N THR A 356 -7.83 -17.99 3.14
CA THR A 356 -7.88 -18.00 4.60
C THR A 356 -6.76 -18.89 5.09
N VAL A 357 -6.00 -18.44 6.09
CA VAL A 357 -4.82 -19.13 6.61
C VAL A 357 -4.88 -19.16 8.12
N VAL A 358 -4.50 -20.29 8.71
CA VAL A 358 -4.44 -20.49 10.17
C VAL A 358 -3.16 -21.25 10.55
N ASN A 359 -2.72 -21.16 11.80
CA ASN A 359 -1.59 -21.94 12.31
C ASN A 359 -2.00 -23.00 13.36
N PHE A 360 -3.29 -23.36 13.42
CA PHE A 360 -3.83 -24.33 14.38
C PHE A 360 -4.83 -25.27 13.72
N PRO A 361 -5.10 -26.44 14.33
CA PRO A 361 -6.08 -27.39 13.81
C PRO A 361 -7.49 -26.79 13.75
N VAL A 362 -8.07 -26.79 12.56
CA VAL A 362 -9.47 -26.46 12.30
C VAL A 362 -10.21 -27.76 12.06
N GLU A 363 -11.36 -27.93 12.70
CA GLU A 363 -12.21 -29.10 12.47
C GLU A 363 -12.70 -29.10 11.02
N ASP A 364 -12.58 -30.23 10.34
CA ASP A 364 -12.95 -30.37 8.93
C ASP A 364 -14.43 -30.00 8.73
N GLY A 365 -14.68 -28.85 8.10
CA GLY A 365 -15.99 -28.56 7.54
C GLY A 365 -16.28 -29.54 6.42
N ALA A 366 -17.38 -30.31 6.55
CA ALA A 366 -18.00 -31.21 5.57
C ALA A 366 -17.08 -31.70 4.42
N ARG A 367 -16.65 -32.96 4.51
CA ARG A 367 -15.82 -33.69 3.53
C ARG A 367 -16.09 -33.24 2.07
N GLY A 368 -15.21 -32.40 1.51
CA GLY A 368 -15.21 -32.03 0.09
C GLY A 368 -15.21 -30.53 -0.26
N GLY A 369 -15.40 -29.63 0.71
CA GLY A 369 -15.39 -28.17 0.48
C GLY A 369 -13.99 -27.50 0.50
N PRO A 370 -13.85 -26.27 -0.03
CA PRO A 370 -12.62 -25.49 0.14
C PRO A 370 -12.40 -25.14 1.62
N ALA A 371 -11.30 -25.63 2.20
CA ALA A 371 -10.94 -25.36 3.59
C ALA A 371 -9.85 -24.26 3.71
N PRO A 372 -9.74 -23.60 4.88
CA PRO A 372 -8.60 -22.75 5.21
C PRO A 372 -7.27 -23.50 5.06
N LEU A 373 -6.22 -22.79 4.61
CA LEU A 373 -4.87 -23.33 4.61
C LEU A 373 -4.33 -23.40 6.04
N GLN A 374 -4.08 -24.61 6.53
CA GLN A 374 -3.42 -24.83 7.81
C GLN A 374 -1.91 -24.86 7.65
N LEU A 375 -1.23 -23.91 8.28
CA LEU A 375 0.22 -23.89 8.42
C LEU A 375 0.66 -24.58 9.73
N PRO A 376 1.93 -24.98 9.83
CA PRO A 376 2.48 -25.45 11.10
C PRO A 376 2.32 -24.40 12.21
N ALA A 377 2.19 -24.85 13.45
CA ALA A 377 2.07 -23.96 14.62
C ALA A 377 3.22 -22.94 14.69
N HIS A 378 4.43 -23.38 14.33
CA HIS A 378 5.63 -22.56 14.19
C HIS A 378 5.95 -22.37 12.71
N CYS A 379 5.67 -21.17 12.20
CA CYS A 379 5.91 -20.84 10.80
C CYS A 379 6.15 -19.34 10.61
N LEU A 380 6.54 -18.98 9.39
CA LEU A 380 6.51 -17.60 8.92
C LEU A 380 5.14 -17.32 8.31
N PHE A 381 4.26 -16.70 9.10
CA PHE A 381 2.86 -16.48 8.74
C PHE A 381 2.71 -15.26 7.80
N PRO A 382 2.15 -15.42 6.59
CA PRO A 382 2.11 -14.36 5.59
C PRO A 382 0.90 -13.43 5.74
N TRP A 383 1.13 -12.12 5.83
CA TRP A 383 0.06 -11.11 5.82
C TRP A 383 0.51 -9.78 5.23
N CYS A 384 -0.23 -9.25 4.25
CA CYS A 384 -0.01 -7.95 3.60
C CYS A 384 1.46 -7.63 3.20
N GLY A 385 2.21 -8.61 2.71
CA GLY A 385 3.61 -8.44 2.30
C GLY A 385 4.63 -8.55 3.43
N LEU A 386 4.19 -8.99 4.61
CA LEU A 386 4.99 -9.35 5.78
C LEU A 386 4.96 -10.86 5.99
N LEU A 387 6.03 -11.37 6.61
CA LEU A 387 6.14 -12.70 7.17
C LEU A 387 6.35 -12.54 8.68
N LEU A 388 5.39 -13.02 9.47
CA LEU A 388 5.37 -12.91 10.93
C LEU A 388 5.77 -14.25 11.51
N ASP A 389 6.89 -14.30 12.24
CA ASP A 389 7.27 -15.53 12.93
C ASP A 389 6.30 -15.79 14.09
N THR A 390 5.53 -16.88 14.02
CA THR A 390 4.47 -17.17 14.99
C THR A 390 4.99 -17.49 16.39
N ARG A 391 6.29 -17.77 16.53
CA ARG A 391 6.94 -18.08 17.81
C ARG A 391 7.69 -16.88 18.35
N THR A 392 8.55 -16.27 17.52
CA THR A 392 9.43 -15.18 17.97
C THR A 392 8.77 -13.82 17.83
N LEU A 393 7.73 -13.67 17.01
CA LEU A 393 7.07 -12.41 16.63
C LEU A 393 7.96 -11.42 15.88
N GLU A 394 9.09 -11.90 15.38
CA GLU A 394 9.93 -11.17 14.44
C GLU A 394 9.22 -10.99 13.09
N VAL A 395 9.51 -9.88 12.44
CA VAL A 395 8.88 -9.48 11.19
C VAL A 395 9.90 -9.51 10.07
N ARG A 396 9.57 -10.22 8.99
CA ARG A 396 10.36 -10.26 7.76
C ARG A 396 9.56 -9.74 6.57
N CYS A 397 10.22 -9.23 5.55
CA CYS A 397 9.54 -8.81 4.31
C CYS A 397 9.25 -10.05 3.44
N ASP A 398 8.03 -10.12 2.90
CA ASP A 398 7.66 -11.15 1.93
C ASP A 398 8.09 -10.77 0.50
N TYR A 399 8.95 -11.59 -0.10
CA TYR A 399 9.42 -11.43 -1.48
C TYR A 399 8.75 -12.40 -2.47
N ALA A 400 7.79 -13.23 -2.04
CA ALA A 400 7.13 -14.22 -2.89
C ALA A 400 6.48 -13.58 -4.14
N SER A 401 6.00 -12.33 -4.04
CA SER A 401 5.46 -11.57 -5.17
C SER A 401 6.46 -11.25 -6.29
N TYR A 402 7.74 -11.56 -6.13
CA TYR A 402 8.77 -11.43 -7.17
C TYR A 402 9.10 -12.76 -7.86
N ALA A 403 8.60 -13.88 -7.34
CA ALA A 403 8.83 -15.18 -7.94
C ALA A 403 8.33 -15.19 -9.39
N GLN A 404 9.15 -15.75 -10.29
CA GLN A 404 8.85 -15.87 -11.72
C GLN A 404 8.44 -14.54 -12.38
N THR A 405 8.96 -13.43 -11.86
CA THR A 405 8.69 -12.09 -12.36
C THR A 405 10.01 -11.41 -12.66
N SER A 406 10.10 -10.79 -13.84
CA SER A 406 11.27 -9.97 -14.19
C SER A 406 11.40 -8.80 -13.23
N ILE A 407 12.58 -8.62 -12.62
CA ILE A 407 12.81 -7.51 -11.70
C ILE A 407 12.66 -6.16 -12.40
N ARG A 408 12.89 -6.10 -13.72
CA ARG A 408 12.58 -4.94 -14.56
C ARG A 408 11.14 -4.47 -14.38
N ALA A 409 10.17 -5.38 -14.28
CA ALA A 409 8.76 -5.05 -14.08
C ALA A 409 8.47 -4.40 -12.71
N SER A 410 9.39 -4.49 -11.75
CA SER A 410 9.25 -3.81 -10.44
C SER A 410 9.55 -2.31 -10.51
N LEU A 411 10.03 -1.81 -11.65
CA LEU A 411 10.46 -0.43 -11.85
C LEU A 411 9.68 0.22 -13.00
N THR A 412 9.63 1.55 -12.98
CA THR A 412 9.23 2.36 -14.12
C THR A 412 10.41 3.22 -14.54
N PHE A 413 10.66 3.28 -15.84
CA PHE A 413 11.85 3.91 -16.41
C PHE A 413 11.44 5.13 -17.21
N ASN A 414 12.08 6.26 -16.92
CA ASN A 414 11.91 7.48 -17.69
C ASN A 414 13.08 7.61 -18.66
N GLN A 415 12.80 7.52 -19.95
CA GLN A 415 13.75 7.81 -21.02
C GLN A 415 13.88 9.33 -21.12
N GLY A 416 14.85 9.91 -20.40
CA GLY A 416 15.11 11.34 -20.40
C GLY A 416 16.60 11.64 -20.49
N PHE A 417 16.94 12.88 -20.78
CA PHE A 417 18.31 13.34 -21.10
C PHE A 417 19.37 13.12 -20.00
N LYS A 418 18.98 12.75 -18.77
CA LYS A 418 19.88 12.52 -17.62
C LYS A 418 19.70 11.10 -17.03
N PRO A 419 20.09 10.03 -17.75
CA PRO A 419 19.79 8.64 -17.36
C PRO A 419 20.38 8.24 -16.01
N GLY A 420 21.63 8.63 -15.72
CA GLY A 420 22.27 8.33 -14.42
C GLY A 420 21.58 9.01 -13.23
N SER A 421 21.18 10.28 -13.37
CA SER A 421 20.46 11.00 -12.31
C SER A 421 19.07 10.39 -12.06
N ASN A 422 18.36 10.01 -13.13
CA ASN A 422 17.07 9.34 -13.04
C ASN A 422 17.19 7.95 -12.38
N MET A 423 18.20 7.16 -12.76
CA MET A 423 18.53 5.89 -12.12
C MET A 423 18.80 6.05 -10.62
N ARG A 424 19.69 6.96 -10.23
CA ARG A 424 20.01 7.25 -8.82
C ARG A 424 18.75 7.65 -8.04
N ARG A 425 17.95 8.59 -8.58
CA ARG A 425 16.71 9.04 -7.92
C ARG A 425 15.73 7.88 -7.74
N LYS A 426 15.52 7.07 -8.78
CA LYS A 426 14.58 5.95 -8.76
C LYS A 426 15.01 4.87 -7.77
N LEU A 427 16.27 4.43 -7.84
CA LEU A 427 16.80 3.38 -6.97
C LEU A 427 16.74 3.80 -5.50
N LEU A 428 17.18 5.01 -5.16
CA LEU A 428 17.12 5.49 -3.78
C LEU A 428 15.68 5.71 -3.29
N ALA A 429 14.76 6.16 -4.15
CA ALA A 429 13.36 6.29 -3.78
C ALA A 429 12.72 4.94 -3.44
N VAL A 430 12.95 3.91 -4.25
CA VAL A 430 12.36 2.58 -4.00
C VAL A 430 13.05 1.85 -2.85
N LEU A 431 14.35 2.09 -2.63
CA LEU A 431 15.06 1.61 -1.43
C LEU A 431 14.42 2.15 -0.16
N ARG A 432 14.18 3.46 -0.08
CA ARG A 432 13.55 4.10 1.09
C ARG A 432 12.17 3.54 1.40
N LEU A 433 11.39 3.14 0.38
CA LEU A 433 10.10 2.49 0.58
C LEU A 433 10.21 1.08 1.19
N LYS A 434 11.37 0.43 1.08
CA LYS A 434 11.63 -0.90 1.64
C LYS A 434 12.35 -0.87 2.98
N CYS A 435 13.15 0.17 3.24
CA CYS A 435 13.76 0.43 4.54
C CYS A 435 12.70 1.02 5.49
N HIS A 436 11.83 0.16 6.04
CA HIS A 436 10.77 0.55 6.96
C HIS A 436 11.13 0.20 8.41
N GLY A 437 10.65 1.01 9.37
CA GLY A 437 10.98 0.85 10.79
C GLY A 437 10.65 -0.54 11.36
N ILE A 438 9.55 -1.13 10.92
CA ILE A 438 9.11 -2.49 11.29
C ILE A 438 10.17 -3.59 11.10
N PHE A 439 11.09 -3.43 10.15
CA PHE A 439 12.15 -4.40 9.86
C PHE A 439 13.48 -4.07 10.56
N LEU A 440 13.60 -2.87 11.13
CA LEU A 440 14.83 -2.30 11.69
C LEU A 440 14.75 -2.10 13.20
N ASP A 441 13.55 -2.16 13.77
CA ASP A 441 13.30 -2.00 15.19
C ASP A 441 13.82 -3.20 15.99
N LEU A 442 14.91 -2.99 16.73
CA LEU A 442 15.56 -3.99 17.58
C LEU A 442 14.77 -4.34 18.86
N GLN A 443 13.73 -3.57 19.20
CA GLN A 443 12.83 -3.93 20.30
C GLN A 443 11.86 -5.03 19.86
N VAL A 444 11.52 -5.06 18.57
CA VAL A 444 10.63 -6.06 17.97
C VAL A 444 11.44 -7.20 17.34
N ASN A 445 12.58 -6.94 16.72
CA ASN A 445 13.35 -7.94 15.99
C ASN A 445 14.71 -8.20 16.66
N SER A 446 15.20 -9.44 16.65
CA SER A 446 16.61 -9.68 17.02
C SER A 446 17.55 -9.02 16.02
N LEU A 447 18.80 -8.81 16.44
CA LEU A 447 19.86 -8.31 15.58
C LEU A 447 20.03 -9.18 14.31
N GLN A 448 19.91 -10.50 14.45
CA GLN A 448 20.02 -11.44 13.32
C GLN A 448 18.88 -11.28 12.31
N ALA A 449 17.66 -11.08 12.79
CA ALA A 449 16.50 -10.81 11.93
C ALA A 449 16.64 -9.47 11.21
N VAL A 450 17.13 -8.43 11.89
CA VAL A 450 17.40 -7.13 11.26
C VAL A 450 18.51 -7.25 10.20
N PHE A 451 19.62 -7.96 10.46
CA PHE A 451 20.64 -8.23 9.45
C PHE A 451 20.08 -8.95 8.23
N THR A 452 19.25 -9.97 8.44
CA THR A 452 18.63 -10.74 7.35
C THR A 452 17.69 -9.85 6.51
N ASN A 453 16.87 -9.02 7.16
CA ASN A 453 15.98 -8.08 6.47
C ASN A 453 16.76 -7.05 5.65
N VAL A 454 17.77 -6.42 6.26
CA VAL A 454 18.63 -5.43 5.60
C VAL A 454 19.36 -6.06 4.40
N TYR A 455 19.90 -7.27 4.57
CA TYR A 455 20.54 -8.01 3.50
C TYR A 455 19.59 -8.27 2.32
N LYS A 456 18.38 -8.80 2.58
CA LYS A 456 17.39 -9.04 1.52
C LYS A 456 16.94 -7.76 0.82
N ILE A 457 16.83 -6.64 1.55
CA ILE A 457 16.56 -5.31 0.96
C ILE A 457 17.69 -4.93 -0.01
N PHE A 458 18.95 -5.06 0.40
CA PHE A 458 20.10 -4.76 -0.45
C PHE A 458 20.22 -5.71 -1.64
N LEU A 459 19.91 -7.00 -1.45
CA LEU A 459 19.91 -7.96 -2.54
C LEU A 459 18.87 -7.60 -3.59
N LEU A 460 17.63 -7.30 -3.20
CA LEU A 460 16.60 -6.83 -4.14
C LEU A 460 17.04 -5.55 -4.85
N GLN A 461 17.72 -4.66 -4.13
CA GLN A 461 18.26 -3.43 -4.68
C GLN A 461 19.38 -3.68 -5.70
N ALA A 462 20.23 -4.70 -5.51
CA ALA A 462 21.23 -5.10 -6.48
C ALA A 462 20.61 -5.64 -7.78
N TYR A 463 19.53 -6.44 -7.70
CA TYR A 463 18.76 -6.86 -8.89
C TYR A 463 18.14 -5.66 -9.63
N ARG A 464 17.55 -4.70 -8.89
CA ARG A 464 17.00 -3.47 -9.47
C ARG A 464 18.09 -2.60 -10.10
N PHE A 465 19.24 -2.50 -9.46
CA PHE A 465 20.40 -1.81 -9.99
C PHE A 465 20.82 -2.43 -11.33
N HIS A 466 20.89 -3.76 -11.41
CA HIS A 466 21.18 -4.47 -12.65
C HIS A 466 20.17 -4.13 -13.76
N ALA A 467 18.86 -4.21 -13.47
CA ALA A 467 17.82 -3.87 -14.44
C ALA A 467 17.86 -2.40 -14.89
N CYS A 468 18.31 -1.47 -14.03
CA CYS A 468 18.57 -0.09 -14.42
C CYS A 468 19.78 0.04 -15.34
N VAL A 469 20.87 -0.68 -15.06
CA VAL A 469 22.08 -0.67 -15.90
C VAL A 469 21.78 -1.18 -17.31
N LEU A 470 20.98 -2.24 -17.45
CA LEU A 470 20.58 -2.77 -18.76
C LEU A 470 19.73 -1.79 -19.59
N GLN A 471 19.22 -0.71 -18.99
CA GLN A 471 18.43 0.32 -19.67
C GLN A 471 19.19 1.62 -19.89
N LEU A 472 20.47 1.66 -19.55
CA LEU A 472 21.31 2.78 -19.92
C LEU A 472 21.49 2.81 -21.45
N PRO A 473 21.67 4.01 -22.04
CA PRO A 473 21.93 4.13 -23.47
C PRO A 473 23.14 3.29 -23.89
N PHE A 474 23.09 2.71 -25.10
CA PHE A 474 24.10 1.78 -25.64
C PHE A 474 25.56 2.30 -25.53
N GLY A 475 25.78 3.62 -25.64
CA GLY A 475 27.10 4.26 -25.51
C GLY A 475 27.54 4.63 -24.08
N GLN A 476 26.83 4.19 -23.04
CA GLN A 476 27.11 4.52 -21.63
C GLN A 476 27.35 3.25 -20.79
N PRO A 477 28.34 2.41 -21.13
CA PRO A 477 28.64 1.21 -20.36
C PRO A 477 29.14 1.57 -18.96
N VAL A 478 28.96 0.64 -18.02
CA VAL A 478 29.39 0.79 -16.62
C VAL A 478 30.86 1.21 -16.53
N GLY A 479 31.70 0.62 -17.38
CA GLY A 479 33.13 0.88 -17.39
C GLY A 479 33.55 2.31 -17.76
N ARG A 480 32.67 3.09 -18.41
CA ARG A 480 32.96 4.48 -18.79
C ARG A 480 32.97 5.43 -17.59
N ASN A 481 32.19 5.12 -16.55
CA ASN A 481 32.11 5.93 -15.33
C ASN A 481 31.91 5.07 -14.08
N PRO A 482 32.90 4.25 -13.69
CA PRO A 482 32.77 3.33 -12.55
C PRO A 482 32.55 4.08 -11.22
N SER A 483 33.12 5.28 -11.07
CA SER A 483 32.99 6.10 -9.85
C SER A 483 31.55 6.53 -9.57
N PHE A 484 30.74 6.76 -10.60
CA PHE A 484 29.31 7.02 -10.43
C PHE A 484 28.58 5.82 -9.82
N PHE A 485 28.83 4.62 -10.35
CA PHE A 485 28.16 3.40 -9.86
C PHE A 485 28.64 3.00 -8.47
N LEU A 486 29.93 3.11 -8.18
CA LEU A 486 30.46 2.86 -6.83
C LEU A 486 29.84 3.81 -5.79
N ARG A 487 29.76 5.11 -6.11
CA ARG A 487 29.08 6.10 -5.25
C ARG A 487 27.60 5.77 -5.04
N LEU A 488 26.91 5.28 -6.08
CA LEU A 488 25.51 4.88 -5.95
C LEU A 488 25.32 3.65 -5.05
N ILE A 489 26.27 2.71 -5.05
CA ILE A 489 26.26 1.56 -4.15
C ILE A 489 26.53 2.02 -2.71
N ALA A 490 27.51 2.90 -2.49
CA ALA A 490 27.78 3.49 -1.18
C ALA A 490 26.59 4.33 -0.66
N ASP A 491 25.95 5.11 -1.53
CA ASP A 491 24.70 5.83 -1.22
C ASP A 491 23.60 4.85 -0.79
N THR A 492 23.53 3.66 -1.36
CA THR A 492 22.52 2.65 -1.00
C THR A 492 22.69 2.20 0.45
N ALA A 493 23.93 1.93 0.88
CA ALA A 493 24.21 1.55 2.28
C ALA A 493 23.83 2.67 3.26
N SER A 494 24.29 3.89 3.01
CA SER A 494 24.02 5.05 3.89
C SER A 494 22.53 5.42 3.96
N GLN A 495 21.80 5.35 2.84
CA GLN A 495 20.37 5.71 2.80
C GLN A 495 19.47 4.71 3.51
N ALA A 496 19.86 3.42 3.58
CA ALA A 496 19.10 2.40 4.27
C ALA A 496 19.10 2.58 5.81
N LEU A 497 20.08 3.30 6.34
CA LEU A 497 20.23 3.58 7.78
C LEU A 497 19.42 4.79 8.26
N LEU A 498 18.96 5.65 7.36
CA LEU A 498 18.22 6.88 7.73
C LEU A 498 16.93 6.60 8.53
N PRO A 499 16.11 5.60 8.19
CA PRO A 499 14.90 5.29 8.98
C PRO A 499 15.23 4.79 10.39
N ALA A 500 16.33 4.04 10.57
CA ALA A 500 16.81 3.60 11.88
C ALA A 500 17.27 4.79 12.75
N ALA A 501 17.82 5.84 12.14
CA ALA A 501 18.18 7.07 12.85
C ALA A 501 16.95 7.87 13.34
N HIS A 502 15.76 7.64 12.78
CA HIS A 502 14.50 8.25 13.22
C HIS A 502 13.77 7.44 14.30
N LEU A 503 14.09 6.15 14.48
CA LEU A 503 13.57 5.29 15.55
C LEU A 503 14.25 5.54 16.91
N ARG A 504 14.88 6.69 17.10
CA ARG A 504 15.49 7.10 18.38
C ARG A 504 14.43 7.10 19.48
N VAL A 505 14.56 6.15 20.41
CA VAL A 505 13.97 6.24 21.74
C VAL A 505 15.14 6.20 22.73
N SER A 506 15.25 7.30 23.48
CA SER A 506 16.11 7.59 24.65
C SER A 506 17.61 7.23 24.59
N PRO A 507 18.52 8.16 24.94
CA PRO A 507 19.94 7.89 25.00
C PRO A 507 20.28 6.99 26.20
N GLY A 508 21.05 5.93 25.96
CA GLY A 508 21.72 5.16 27.00
C GLY A 508 21.45 3.65 26.93
N MET A 509 22.15 2.95 26.03
CA MET A 509 22.54 1.55 26.23
C MET A 509 23.46 1.06 25.10
N SER A 510 24.49 0.30 25.45
CA SER A 510 25.42 -0.34 24.52
C SER A 510 24.79 -1.58 23.83
N LEU A 511 25.19 -1.85 22.58
CA LEU A 511 24.77 -3.05 21.84
C LEU A 511 25.27 -4.31 22.57
N GLY A 512 24.36 -5.18 23.01
CA GLY A 512 24.72 -6.52 23.53
C GLY A 512 23.79 -7.10 24.59
N ALA A 513 22.99 -6.28 25.29
CA ALA A 513 22.01 -6.78 26.26
C ALA A 513 20.68 -7.17 25.60
N LYS A 514 19.97 -8.18 26.13
CA LYS A 514 18.54 -8.38 25.83
C LYS A 514 17.81 -7.08 26.19
N GLY A 515 17.33 -6.34 25.19
CA GLY A 515 16.78 -4.99 25.34
C GLY A 515 17.68 -3.83 24.87
N ALA A 516 18.79 -4.10 24.17
CA ALA A 516 19.71 -3.07 23.71
C ALA A 516 19.12 -2.14 22.62
N SER A 517 18.88 -0.89 23.02
CA SER A 517 18.54 0.27 22.19
C SER A 517 19.78 0.83 21.47
N GLY A 518 20.41 0.03 20.61
CA GLY A 518 21.60 0.41 19.85
C GLY A 518 21.33 0.80 18.40
N LEU A 519 22.07 1.77 17.86
CA LEU A 519 22.06 2.09 16.42
C LEU A 519 22.55 0.90 15.60
N PHE A 520 21.92 0.65 14.46
CA PHE A 520 22.42 -0.34 13.48
C PHE A 520 23.84 0.06 13.01
N PRO A 521 24.86 -0.79 13.14
CA PRO A 521 26.24 -0.42 12.81
C PRO A 521 26.39 -0.06 11.32
N SER A 522 26.96 1.10 11.02
CA SER A 522 27.13 1.56 9.63
C SER A 522 28.05 0.65 8.83
N GLU A 523 29.13 0.15 9.45
CA GLU A 523 30.04 -0.81 8.86
C GLU A 523 29.35 -2.14 8.51
N ALA A 524 28.41 -2.59 9.35
CA ALA A 524 27.64 -3.81 9.08
C ALA A 524 26.71 -3.63 7.87
N ALA A 525 26.05 -2.47 7.75
CA ALA A 525 25.20 -2.16 6.60
C ALA A 525 26.03 -2.07 5.31
N GLU A 526 27.20 -1.42 5.40
CA GLU A 526 28.11 -1.34 4.27
C GLU A 526 28.58 -2.73 3.85
N TRP A 527 28.94 -3.60 4.79
CA TRP A 527 29.34 -4.98 4.50
C TRP A 527 28.22 -5.77 3.82
N LEU A 528 26.99 -5.73 4.35
CA LEU A 528 25.83 -6.42 3.77
C LEU A 528 25.50 -5.89 2.37
N CYS A 529 25.59 -4.58 2.19
CA CYS A 529 25.38 -3.94 0.89
C CYS A 529 26.42 -4.44 -0.12
N LEU A 530 27.71 -4.34 0.20
CA LEU A 530 28.79 -4.80 -0.68
C LEU A 530 28.64 -6.29 -1.00
N HIS A 531 28.32 -7.12 0.00
CA HIS A 531 28.12 -8.56 -0.18
C HIS A 531 26.93 -8.86 -1.12
N ALA A 532 25.79 -8.21 -0.92
CA ALA A 532 24.61 -8.37 -1.77
C ALA A 532 24.86 -7.95 -3.23
N PHE A 533 25.55 -6.82 -3.43
CA PHE A 533 25.91 -6.35 -4.77
C PHE A 533 26.92 -7.27 -5.45
N LEU A 534 27.93 -7.76 -4.72
CA LEU A 534 28.87 -8.74 -5.26
C LEU A 534 28.17 -10.02 -5.72
N LEU A 535 27.23 -10.55 -4.92
CA LEU A 535 26.47 -11.75 -5.26
C LEU A 535 25.73 -11.61 -6.61
N LYS A 536 25.08 -10.47 -6.85
CA LYS A 536 24.35 -10.24 -8.11
C LYS A 536 25.27 -9.86 -9.27
N LEU A 537 26.20 -8.91 -9.07
CA LEU A 537 27.06 -8.39 -10.15
C LEU A 537 28.06 -9.44 -10.64
N ALA A 538 28.50 -10.37 -9.78
CA ALA A 538 29.39 -11.46 -10.17
C ALA A 538 28.80 -12.41 -11.23
N ARG A 539 27.46 -12.44 -11.39
CA ARG A 539 26.78 -13.20 -12.45
C ARG A 539 26.92 -12.57 -13.83
N HIS A 540 27.31 -11.30 -13.92
CA HIS A 540 27.45 -10.55 -15.18
C HIS A 540 28.85 -9.91 -15.26
N ARG A 541 29.89 -10.73 -15.13
CA ARG A 541 31.30 -10.28 -15.01
C ARG A 541 31.74 -9.35 -16.13
N VAL A 542 31.30 -9.62 -17.37
CA VAL A 542 31.63 -8.81 -18.56
C VAL A 542 31.17 -7.37 -18.37
N THR A 543 29.97 -7.16 -17.84
CA THR A 543 29.39 -5.83 -17.61
C THR A 543 30.03 -5.11 -16.43
N TYR A 544 30.35 -5.84 -15.35
CA TYR A 544 30.72 -5.25 -14.06
C TYR A 544 32.20 -5.41 -13.67
N ARG A 545 33.07 -5.86 -14.58
CA ARG A 545 34.51 -6.09 -14.32
C ARG A 545 35.19 -4.94 -13.57
N ARG A 546 34.90 -3.69 -13.95
CA ARG A 546 35.48 -2.49 -13.31
C ARG A 546 34.92 -2.15 -11.92
N LEU A 547 33.83 -2.77 -11.50
CA LEU A 547 33.24 -2.59 -10.16
C LEU A 547 33.62 -3.71 -9.20
N LEU A 548 33.78 -4.95 -9.68
CA LEU A 548 33.97 -6.12 -8.81
C LEU A 548 35.22 -6.02 -7.92
N GLY A 549 36.37 -5.60 -8.48
CA GLY A 549 37.62 -5.44 -7.71
C GLY A 549 37.48 -4.43 -6.56
N PRO A 550 37.06 -3.17 -6.81
CA PRO A 550 36.82 -2.19 -5.76
C PRO A 550 35.82 -2.65 -4.69
N LEU A 551 34.73 -3.32 -5.09
CA LEU A 551 33.72 -3.83 -4.15
C LEU A 551 34.29 -4.96 -3.26
N GLN A 552 35.08 -5.87 -3.83
CA GLN A 552 35.77 -6.93 -3.07
C GLN A 552 36.78 -6.36 -2.08
N ALA A 553 37.59 -5.39 -2.52
CA ALA A 553 38.55 -4.70 -1.65
C ALA A 553 37.86 -3.96 -0.50
N GLY A 554 36.73 -3.29 -0.77
CA GLY A 554 35.90 -2.65 0.25
C GLY A 554 35.37 -3.64 1.28
N ARG A 555 34.83 -4.78 0.82
CA ARG A 555 34.33 -5.83 1.72
C ARG A 555 35.44 -6.42 2.59
N LEU A 556 36.60 -6.74 2.01
CA LEU A 556 37.75 -7.28 2.75
C LEU A 556 38.28 -6.29 3.79
N ARG A 557 38.27 -4.99 3.50
CA ARG A 557 38.64 -3.95 4.46
C ARG A 557 37.69 -3.94 5.66
N LEU A 558 36.39 -4.09 5.43
CA LEU A 558 35.40 -4.19 6.51
C LEU A 558 35.55 -5.48 7.32
N CYS A 559 35.90 -6.61 6.69
CA CYS A 559 36.21 -7.85 7.40
C CYS A 559 37.35 -7.70 8.43
N ARG A 560 38.34 -6.83 8.15
CA ARG A 560 39.43 -6.54 9.08
C ARG A 560 39.05 -5.56 10.21
N ARG A 561 37.99 -4.77 10.01
CA ARG A 561 37.53 -3.76 10.98
C ARG A 561 36.43 -4.27 11.91
N LEU A 562 35.58 -5.17 11.42
CA LEU A 562 34.43 -5.68 12.16
C LEU A 562 34.86 -6.77 13.17
N PRO A 563 34.28 -6.80 14.38
CA PRO A 563 34.52 -7.90 15.32
C PRO A 563 34.12 -9.24 14.73
N GLY A 564 34.85 -10.31 15.07
CA GLY A 564 34.61 -11.66 14.54
C GLY A 564 33.18 -12.17 14.78
N ALA A 565 32.61 -11.94 15.96
CA ALA A 565 31.23 -12.32 16.28
C ALA A 565 30.20 -11.58 15.39
N THR A 566 30.41 -10.28 15.14
CA THR A 566 29.56 -9.51 14.22
C THR A 566 29.68 -10.04 12.80
N LEU A 567 30.90 -10.34 12.35
CA LEU A 567 31.14 -10.88 11.01
C LEU A 567 30.44 -12.24 10.82
N ALA A 568 30.53 -13.15 11.80
CA ALA A 568 29.82 -14.42 11.78
C ALA A 568 28.29 -14.24 11.70
N ALA A 569 27.73 -13.29 12.45
CA ALA A 569 26.31 -12.97 12.38
C ALA A 569 25.88 -12.42 11.01
N LEU A 570 26.71 -11.56 10.40
CA LEU A 570 26.47 -11.01 9.06
C LEU A 570 26.56 -12.10 7.98
N GLU A 571 27.51 -13.03 8.09
CA GLU A 571 27.64 -14.16 7.20
C GLU A 571 26.45 -15.11 7.33
N ALA A 572 26.00 -15.41 8.56
CA ALA A 572 24.79 -16.18 8.80
C ALA A 572 23.53 -15.50 8.23
N ALA A 573 23.45 -14.17 8.27
CA ALA A 573 22.32 -13.43 7.69
C ALA A 573 22.34 -13.44 6.15
N ALA A 574 23.52 -13.65 5.56
CA ALA A 574 23.74 -13.73 4.13
C ALA A 574 23.73 -15.17 3.58
N ASP A 575 23.35 -16.15 4.40
CA ASP A 575 23.30 -17.56 4.01
C ASP A 575 22.44 -17.75 2.73
N PRO A 576 22.96 -18.45 1.70
CA PRO A 576 22.22 -18.78 0.49
C PRO A 576 20.87 -19.50 0.72
N ALA A 577 20.74 -20.27 1.80
CA ALA A 577 19.49 -20.93 2.19
C ALA A 577 18.40 -19.90 2.55
N LEU A 578 18.77 -18.79 3.18
CA LEU A 578 17.84 -17.72 3.56
C LEU A 578 17.38 -16.88 2.36
N THR A 579 18.05 -16.96 1.21
CA THR A 579 17.74 -16.20 -0.01
C THR A 579 17.27 -17.07 -1.18
N ALA A 580 16.78 -18.28 -0.90
CA ALA A 580 16.24 -19.18 -1.92
C ALA A 580 15.08 -18.54 -2.73
N ASP A 581 14.27 -17.70 -2.08
CA ASP A 581 13.20 -16.90 -2.71
C ASP A 581 13.70 -16.01 -3.85
N PHE A 582 14.94 -15.50 -3.77
CA PHE A 582 15.53 -14.65 -4.80
C PHE A 582 15.98 -15.43 -6.05
N LYS A 583 16.18 -16.75 -5.96
CA LYS A 583 16.63 -17.56 -7.11
C LYS A 583 15.59 -17.61 -8.24
N THR A 584 14.32 -17.41 -7.90
CA THR A 584 13.19 -17.45 -8.86
C THR A 584 12.90 -16.10 -9.50
N ILE A 585 13.62 -15.03 -9.10
CA ILE A 585 13.45 -13.69 -9.68
C ILE A 585 14.18 -13.66 -11.03
N LEU A 586 13.46 -13.29 -12.09
CA LEU A 586 14.01 -13.18 -13.43
C LEU A 586 14.65 -11.80 -13.62
N ASP A 587 15.62 -11.69 -14.53
CA ASP A 587 16.24 -10.39 -14.87
C ASP A 587 15.32 -9.47 -15.68
#